data_AF-V8QZG4-F1
#
_entry.id   AF-V8QZG4-F1
#
_cell.length_a   1.000
_cell.length_b   1.000
_cell.length_c   1.000
_cell.angle_alpha   90.00
_cell.angle_beta   90.00
_cell.angle_gamma   90.00
#
_symmetry.space_group_name_H-M   'P 1'
#
loop_
_entity.id
_entity.type
_entity.pdbx_description
1 polymer ?
#
loop_
_entity_poly.entity_id
_entity_poly.type
_entity_poly.pdbx_seq_one_letter_code
_entity_poly.pdbx_strand_id
1 'polypeptide(L)'
;MNRIVRFIALPLGTLCASIAHAEDTCKVINVSWQYDECLEADRKNADARLNASYKKLMSRFESSPEPELTKTNMAAAKESQRAWIKLRDTTCPLETTAVAPGSQAYSQVLNKCITRMSLERAAYLDAIAPDGPSDVVDVAKVSASASQRFGDVVARYVTTFGNPCLNVQLLAPEGNWRVLASKRFCSFEGKSFWDGYASAVFEDHAFATDGLHLTLSLFELRGEREKRLACVIPIQNEQIKELKCGAPESS
;
A
#
# COMPACT_ATOMS: atom_id res chain seq x y z
N MET A 1 58.63 -35.35 44.02
CA MET A 1 57.90 -34.13 44.43
C MET A 1 57.28 -33.53 43.18
N ASN A 2 55.95 -33.42 43.17
CA ASN A 2 55.11 -32.92 42.08
C ASN A 2 55.55 -31.55 41.53
N ARG A 3 55.38 -31.34 40.22
CA ARG A 3 54.48 -30.30 39.68
C ARG A 3 54.39 -30.33 38.15
N ILE A 4 53.20 -30.72 37.67
CA ILE A 4 52.72 -30.57 36.31
C ILE A 4 52.30 -29.10 36.12
N VAL A 5 52.73 -28.45 35.04
CA VAL A 5 52.12 -27.19 34.58
C VAL A 5 51.63 -27.40 33.15
N ARG A 6 50.31 -27.51 33.02
CA ARG A 6 49.54 -27.41 31.78
C ARG A 6 49.42 -25.92 31.41
N PHE A 7 49.60 -25.56 30.15
CA PHE A 7 48.90 -24.41 29.58
C PHE A 7 48.09 -24.88 28.36
N ILE A 8 46.80 -24.68 28.51
CA ILE A 8 45.71 -25.14 27.65
C ILE A 8 45.57 -24.13 26.50
N ALA A 9 45.53 -24.63 25.26
CA ALA A 9 45.09 -23.88 24.10
C ALA A 9 43.58 -23.63 24.18
N LEU A 10 43.13 -22.39 23.98
CA LEU A 10 41.72 -22.02 23.91
C LEU A 10 41.41 -21.35 22.57
N PRO A 11 40.77 -22.04 21.60
CA PRO A 11 40.08 -21.41 20.49
C PRO A 11 38.55 -21.43 20.71
N LEU A 12 37.82 -20.72 19.84
CA LEU A 12 36.35 -20.64 19.71
C LEU A 12 35.65 -19.82 20.82
N GLY A 13 34.98 -18.70 20.57
CA GLY A 13 34.25 -18.25 19.38
C GLY A 13 32.76 -18.39 19.63
N THR A 14 32.03 -17.27 19.66
CA THR A 14 30.62 -17.15 19.22
C THR A 14 30.17 -15.69 19.37
N LEU A 15 30.13 -14.96 18.25
CA LEU A 15 29.22 -13.82 18.12
C LEU A 15 27.80 -14.39 18.12
N CYS A 16 26.98 -14.06 19.11
CA CYS A 16 25.53 -14.16 18.94
C CYS A 16 25.11 -13.12 17.91
N ALA A 17 24.95 -13.54 16.65
CA ALA A 17 24.13 -12.81 15.71
C ALA A 17 22.68 -13.03 16.14
N SER A 18 22.09 -12.04 16.80
CA SER A 18 20.65 -12.01 17.05
C SER A 18 19.94 -11.88 15.70
N ILE A 19 19.34 -12.97 15.24
CA ILE A 19 18.49 -12.97 14.05
C ILE A 19 17.22 -12.21 14.43
N ALA A 20 16.93 -11.12 13.71
CA ALA A 20 15.76 -10.29 13.92
C ALA A 20 14.47 -11.08 13.56
N HIS A 21 13.72 -11.52 14.57
CA HIS A 21 12.39 -12.11 14.43
C HIS A 21 11.30 -11.05 14.69
N ALA A 22 11.26 -9.99 13.88
CA ALA A 22 10.25 -8.92 14.05
C ALA A 22 8.94 -9.19 13.27
N GLU A 23 8.95 -10.08 12.27
CA GLU A 23 7.82 -10.22 11.35
C GLU A 23 6.72 -11.19 11.85
N ASP A 24 7.06 -12.12 12.75
CA ASP A 24 6.10 -13.13 13.24
C ASP A 24 5.38 -12.69 14.53
N THR A 25 6.01 -11.85 15.33
CA THR A 25 5.49 -11.35 16.62
C THR A 25 4.28 -10.42 16.48
N CYS A 26 4.06 -9.80 15.31
CA CYS A 26 2.92 -8.90 15.05
C CYS A 26 1.72 -9.56 14.38
N LYS A 27 1.81 -10.85 14.03
CA LYS A 27 0.67 -11.61 13.51
C LYS A 27 -0.23 -12.12 14.64
N VAL A 28 0.35 -12.49 15.77
CA VAL A 28 -0.40 -12.99 16.94
C VAL A 28 0.11 -12.29 18.19
N ILE A 29 -0.73 -11.41 18.76
CA ILE A 29 -0.42 -10.70 20.01
C ILE A 29 -0.92 -11.54 21.17
N ASN A 30 -0.01 -12.06 21.99
CA ASN A 30 -0.33 -12.86 23.17
C ASN A 30 -0.18 -12.08 24.49
N VAL A 31 0.64 -11.02 24.49
CA VAL A 31 0.95 -10.20 25.68
C VAL A 31 1.12 -8.73 25.30
N SER A 32 0.86 -7.83 26.25
CA SER A 32 0.77 -6.38 25.99
C SER A 32 2.04 -5.75 25.42
N TRP A 33 3.23 -6.21 25.80
CA TRP A 33 4.49 -5.63 25.29
C TRP A 33 4.71 -5.92 23.79
N GLN A 34 4.19 -7.05 23.27
CA GLN A 34 4.24 -7.35 21.84
C GLN A 34 3.43 -6.33 21.04
N TYR A 35 2.30 -5.88 21.60
CA TYR A 35 1.49 -4.86 20.96
C TYR A 35 2.22 -3.53 20.79
N ASP A 36 2.96 -3.11 21.82
CA ASP A 36 3.75 -1.87 21.74
C ASP A 36 4.87 -1.97 20.72
N GLU A 37 5.56 -3.12 20.67
CA GLU A 37 6.60 -3.38 19.68
C GLU A 37 6.04 -3.28 18.25
N CYS A 38 4.84 -3.83 18.02
CA CYS A 38 4.17 -3.73 16.73
C CYS A 38 3.77 -2.31 16.37
N LEU A 39 3.28 -1.50 17.32
CA LEU A 39 2.96 -0.10 17.05
C LEU A 39 4.21 0.74 16.73
N GLU A 40 5.34 0.46 17.37
CA GLU A 40 6.62 1.09 17.00
C GLU A 40 7.11 0.63 15.63
N ALA A 41 6.97 -0.66 15.30
CA ALA A 41 7.31 -1.19 13.99
C ALA A 41 6.44 -0.57 12.89
N ASP A 42 5.12 -0.49 13.10
CA ASP A 42 4.17 0.14 12.18
C ASP A 42 4.49 1.60 11.96
N ARG A 43 4.81 2.35 13.03
CA ARG A 43 5.23 3.75 12.92
C ARG A 43 6.50 3.90 12.09
N LYS A 44 7.51 3.06 12.33
CA LYS A 44 8.77 3.06 11.56
C LYS A 44 8.53 2.71 10.09
N ASN A 45 7.71 1.70 9.82
CA ASN A 45 7.35 1.28 8.47
C ASN A 45 6.57 2.37 7.73
N ALA A 46 5.65 3.04 8.40
CA ALA A 46 4.90 4.17 7.85
C ALA A 46 5.81 5.37 7.52
N ASP A 47 6.78 5.68 8.39
CA ASP A 47 7.76 6.75 8.13
C ASP A 47 8.70 6.38 6.96
N ALA A 48 9.14 5.12 6.88
CA ALA A 48 9.91 4.62 5.74
C ALA A 48 9.10 4.73 4.43
N ARG A 49 7.82 4.35 4.45
CA ARG A 49 6.91 4.47 3.30
C ARG A 49 6.72 5.93 2.88
N LEU A 50 6.50 6.84 3.83
CA LEU A 50 6.41 8.28 3.58
C LEU A 50 7.66 8.81 2.88
N ASN A 51 8.84 8.47 3.41
CA ASN A 51 10.11 8.90 2.83
C ASN A 51 10.34 8.32 1.43
N ALA A 52 9.94 7.07 1.19
CA ALA A 52 10.00 6.44 -0.13
C ALA A 52 9.08 7.16 -1.14
N SER A 53 7.83 7.43 -0.78
CA SER A 53 6.87 8.16 -1.63
C SER A 53 7.34 9.59 -1.93
N TYR A 54 7.93 10.29 -0.94
CA TYR A 54 8.52 11.60 -1.14
C TYR A 54 9.70 11.56 -2.13
N LYS A 55 10.65 10.63 -1.94
CA LYS A 55 11.78 10.46 -2.87
C LYS A 55 11.28 10.16 -4.29
N LYS A 56 10.28 9.28 -4.42
CA LYS A 56 9.67 8.96 -5.71
C LYS A 56 9.15 10.23 -6.38
N LEU A 57 8.33 11.02 -5.69
CA LEU A 57 7.81 12.30 -6.20
C LEU A 57 8.93 13.24 -6.67
N MET A 58 9.99 13.40 -5.88
CA MET A 58 11.12 14.27 -6.25
C MET A 58 11.80 13.79 -7.54
N SER A 59 12.03 12.48 -7.69
CA SER A 59 12.58 11.91 -8.92
C SER A 59 11.69 12.13 -10.15
N ARG A 60 10.36 12.12 -9.97
CA ARG A 60 9.41 12.43 -11.07
C ARG A 60 9.58 13.86 -11.56
N PHE A 61 9.68 14.82 -10.65
CA PHE A 61 9.94 16.20 -11.03
C PHE A 61 11.31 16.38 -11.69
N GLU A 62 12.34 15.70 -11.21
CA GLU A 62 13.68 15.73 -11.83
C GLU A 62 13.68 15.18 -13.27
N SER A 63 12.82 14.22 -13.57
CA SER A 63 12.69 13.63 -14.91
C SER A 63 11.92 14.49 -15.93
N SER A 64 11.31 15.61 -15.48
CA SER A 64 10.56 16.52 -16.36
C SER A 64 11.49 17.26 -17.32
N PRO A 65 11.13 17.39 -18.62
CA PRO A 65 11.94 18.09 -19.62
C PRO A 65 11.93 19.63 -19.47
N GLU A 66 11.14 20.20 -18.54
CA GLU A 66 11.00 21.64 -18.32
C GLU A 66 11.77 22.13 -17.06
N PRO A 67 12.97 22.72 -17.19
CA PRO A 67 13.85 22.98 -16.04
C PRO A 67 13.27 23.96 -15.00
N GLU A 68 12.59 25.02 -15.43
CA GLU A 68 12.00 26.02 -14.54
C GLU A 68 10.79 25.45 -13.77
N LEU A 69 10.00 24.57 -14.42
CA LEU A 69 8.89 23.88 -13.77
C LEU A 69 9.40 22.84 -12.76
N THR A 70 10.47 22.11 -13.09
CA THR A 70 11.15 21.19 -12.17
C THR A 70 11.57 21.89 -10.89
N LYS A 71 12.28 23.02 -11.01
CA LYS A 71 12.75 23.80 -9.85
C LYS A 71 11.59 24.30 -8.98
N THR A 72 10.54 24.81 -9.61
CA THR A 72 9.34 25.32 -8.92
C THR A 72 8.61 24.21 -8.16
N ASN A 73 8.34 23.08 -8.81
CA ASN A 73 7.64 21.95 -8.22
C ASN A 73 8.43 21.31 -7.07
N MET A 74 9.74 21.13 -7.24
CA MET A 74 10.60 20.59 -6.18
C MET A 74 10.67 21.52 -4.96
N ALA A 75 10.70 22.85 -5.16
CA ALA A 75 10.66 23.81 -4.06
C ALA A 75 9.33 23.74 -3.30
N ALA A 76 8.21 23.75 -4.02
CA ALA A 76 6.87 23.61 -3.45
C ALA A 76 6.70 22.29 -2.67
N ALA A 77 7.21 21.17 -3.23
CA ALA A 77 7.16 19.86 -2.57
C ALA A 77 7.96 19.83 -1.26
N LYS A 78 9.16 20.42 -1.26
CA LYS A 78 9.99 20.56 -0.04
C LYS A 78 9.29 21.39 1.03
N GLU A 79 8.72 22.53 0.66
CA GLU A 79 8.01 23.40 1.60
C GLU A 79 6.76 22.71 2.17
N SER A 80 5.93 22.15 1.30
CA SER A 80 4.73 21.39 1.68
C SER A 80 5.06 20.25 2.65
N GLN A 81 6.12 19.49 2.38
CA GLN A 81 6.52 18.38 3.24
C GLN A 81 6.99 18.84 4.61
N ARG A 82 7.80 19.92 4.70
CA ARG A 82 8.23 20.50 5.98
C ARG A 82 7.05 21.01 6.81
N ALA A 83 6.11 21.71 6.17
CA ALA A 83 4.91 22.20 6.84
C ALA A 83 4.03 21.04 7.33
N TRP A 84 3.89 19.99 6.52
CA TRP A 84 3.12 18.80 6.88
C TRP A 84 3.72 18.03 8.06
N ILE A 85 5.05 17.88 8.13
CA ILE A 85 5.71 17.24 9.29
C ILE A 85 5.38 18.02 10.57
N LYS A 86 5.47 19.35 10.52
CA LYS A 86 5.07 20.20 11.66
C LYS A 86 3.61 19.99 12.03
N LEU A 87 2.70 19.96 11.05
CA LEU A 87 1.28 19.68 11.29
C LEU A 87 1.10 18.34 12.02
N ARG A 88 1.67 17.25 11.52
CA ARG A 88 1.61 15.91 12.14
C ARG A 88 2.09 15.95 13.58
N ASP A 89 3.30 16.47 13.80
CA ASP A 89 3.95 16.44 15.11
C ASP A 89 3.24 17.35 16.12
N THR A 90 2.53 18.39 15.67
CA THR A 90 1.66 19.21 16.54
C THR A 90 0.25 18.65 16.72
N THR A 91 -0.24 17.84 15.78
CA THR A 91 -1.60 17.27 15.81
C THR A 91 -1.66 16.03 16.68
N CYS A 92 -0.71 15.11 16.55
CA CYS A 92 -0.78 13.84 17.26
C CYS A 92 -0.81 13.95 18.80
N PRO A 93 -0.15 14.93 19.44
CA PRO A 93 -0.36 15.19 20.87
C PRO A 93 -1.81 15.56 21.24
N LEU A 94 -2.61 16.15 20.35
CA LEU A 94 -4.02 16.47 20.62
C LEU A 94 -4.88 15.21 20.78
N GLU A 95 -4.54 14.13 20.08
CA GLU A 95 -5.24 12.84 20.19
C GLU A 95 -4.93 12.13 21.53
N THR A 96 -3.91 12.59 22.27
CA THR A 96 -3.52 12.03 23.56
C THR A 96 -4.19 12.69 24.77
N THR A 97 -5.13 13.62 24.57
CA THR A 97 -5.77 14.40 25.66
C THR A 97 -6.49 13.56 26.72
N ALA A 98 -6.94 12.37 26.37
CA ALA A 98 -7.61 11.44 27.29
C ALA A 98 -6.66 10.47 28.02
N VAL A 99 -5.35 10.54 27.80
CA VAL A 99 -4.35 9.62 28.37
C VAL A 99 -3.26 10.37 29.12
N ALA A 100 -2.78 9.79 30.22
CA ALA A 100 -1.76 10.41 31.06
C ALA A 100 -0.43 10.56 30.29
N PRO A 101 0.19 11.75 30.25
CA PRO A 101 1.50 11.96 29.62
C PRO A 101 2.55 10.99 30.17
N GLY A 102 3.36 10.42 29.28
CA GLY A 102 4.43 9.47 29.63
C GLY A 102 3.97 8.04 29.94
N SER A 103 2.66 7.76 29.93
CA SER A 103 2.14 6.39 30.06
C SER A 103 2.37 5.56 28.79
N GLN A 104 2.29 4.24 28.91
CA GLN A 104 2.31 3.33 27.75
C GLN A 104 1.18 3.65 26.76
N ALA A 105 -0.04 3.90 27.27
CA ALA A 105 -1.19 4.28 26.45
C ALA A 105 -0.95 5.59 25.67
N TYR A 106 -0.22 6.55 26.26
CA TYR A 106 0.19 7.77 25.57
C TYR A 106 1.04 7.46 24.32
N SER A 107 2.08 6.64 24.48
CA SER A 107 2.94 6.23 23.36
C SER A 107 2.16 5.46 22.29
N GLN A 108 1.26 4.55 22.69
CA GLN A 108 0.43 3.79 21.76
C GLN A 108 -0.46 4.70 20.89
N VAL A 109 -1.17 5.65 21.52
CA VAL A 109 -2.04 6.61 20.81
C VAL A 109 -1.22 7.49 19.88
N LEU A 110 -0.08 7.99 20.35
CA LEU A 110 0.82 8.82 19.54
C LEU A 110 1.34 8.06 18.31
N ASN A 111 1.80 6.82 18.49
CA ASN A 111 2.31 5.97 17.41
C ASN A 111 1.24 5.66 16.37
N LYS A 112 0.01 5.38 16.81
CA LYS A 112 -1.14 5.17 15.90
C LYS A 112 -1.43 6.42 15.06
N CYS A 113 -1.47 7.60 15.68
CA CYS A 113 -1.67 8.85 14.96
C CYS A 113 -0.56 9.09 13.92
N ILE A 114 0.70 8.97 14.32
CA ILE A 114 1.84 9.18 13.42
C ILE A 114 1.80 8.18 12.25
N THR A 115 1.49 6.91 12.53
CA THR A 115 1.34 5.86 11.51
C THR A 115 0.27 6.24 10.49
N ARG A 116 -0.94 6.54 10.97
CA ARG A 116 -2.08 6.91 10.12
C ARG A 116 -1.75 8.13 9.25
N MET A 117 -1.32 9.23 9.84
CA MET A 117 -1.01 10.45 9.09
C MET A 117 0.13 10.23 8.09
N SER A 118 1.17 9.47 8.44
CA SER A 118 2.30 9.19 7.54
C SER A 118 1.87 8.35 6.34
N LEU A 119 0.99 7.36 6.54
CA LEU A 119 0.43 6.57 5.43
C LEU A 119 -0.50 7.42 4.54
N GLU A 120 -1.37 8.24 5.12
CA GLU A 120 -2.22 9.18 4.37
C GLU A 120 -1.39 10.14 3.53
N ARG A 121 -0.30 10.67 4.08
CA ARG A 121 0.61 11.56 3.35
C ARG A 121 1.40 10.82 2.26
N ALA A 122 1.87 9.61 2.53
CA ALA A 122 2.53 8.79 1.53
C ALA A 122 1.60 8.58 0.31
N ALA A 123 0.34 8.24 0.57
CA ALA A 123 -0.70 8.09 -0.44
C ALA A 123 -0.91 9.37 -1.27
N TYR A 124 -1.02 10.51 -0.57
CA TYR A 124 -1.16 11.82 -1.19
C TYR A 124 0.04 12.14 -2.11
N LEU A 125 1.27 11.91 -1.65
CA LEU A 125 2.49 12.15 -2.43
C LEU A 125 2.58 11.21 -3.64
N ASP A 126 2.18 9.95 -3.50
CA ASP A 126 2.14 8.99 -4.61
C ASP A 126 1.11 9.35 -5.68
N ALA A 127 0.06 10.10 -5.33
CA ALA A 127 -0.94 10.59 -6.27
C ALA A 127 -0.52 11.86 -7.02
N ILE A 128 0.52 12.58 -6.59
CA ILE A 128 1.01 13.78 -7.28
C ILE A 128 1.91 13.39 -8.45
N ALA A 129 1.63 13.96 -9.62
CA ALA A 129 2.41 13.76 -10.84
C ALA A 129 2.79 12.28 -11.07
N PRO A 130 1.82 11.36 -11.07
CA PRO A 130 2.11 9.92 -11.06
C PRO A 130 2.88 9.48 -12.33
N ASP A 131 3.90 8.61 -12.19
CA ASP A 131 4.60 7.93 -13.32
C ASP A 131 3.68 6.96 -14.11
N GLY A 132 2.41 6.91 -13.71
CA GLY A 132 1.54 5.75 -13.71
C GLY A 132 0.80 5.72 -12.36
N PRO A 133 -0.48 5.37 -12.30
CA PRO A 133 -1.32 5.86 -11.22
C PRO A 133 -1.15 5.08 -9.89
N SER A 134 -1.21 5.79 -8.76
CA SER A 134 -0.90 5.34 -7.37
C SER A 134 -1.48 3.98 -6.91
N ASP A 135 -0.72 3.21 -6.12
CA ASP A 135 -1.17 1.94 -5.50
C ASP A 135 -2.08 2.15 -4.27
N VAL A 136 -2.19 3.38 -3.77
CA VAL A 136 -3.02 3.67 -2.59
C VAL A 136 -4.42 4.09 -3.01
N VAL A 137 -5.39 3.35 -2.50
CA VAL A 137 -6.82 3.62 -2.70
C VAL A 137 -7.23 4.81 -1.83
N ASP A 138 -7.66 5.89 -2.46
CA ASP A 138 -8.29 7.03 -1.78
C ASP A 138 -9.68 6.61 -1.28
N VAL A 139 -9.78 6.36 0.03
CA VAL A 139 -11.00 5.87 0.68
C VAL A 139 -12.16 6.86 0.55
N ALA A 140 -11.88 8.17 0.45
CA ALA A 140 -12.92 9.19 0.32
C ALA A 140 -13.59 9.20 -1.06
N LYS A 141 -13.00 8.53 -2.05
CA LYS A 141 -13.52 8.47 -3.43
C LYS A 141 -14.10 7.11 -3.79
N VAL A 142 -14.20 6.17 -2.86
CA VAL A 142 -14.70 4.82 -3.14
C VAL A 142 -16.14 4.89 -3.63
N SER A 143 -16.38 4.39 -4.84
CA SER A 143 -17.71 4.32 -5.44
C SER A 143 -18.32 2.92 -5.31
N ALA A 144 -17.52 1.87 -5.41
CA ALA A 144 -17.94 0.50 -5.09
C ALA A 144 -16.78 -0.33 -4.52
N SER A 145 -17.14 -1.29 -3.67
CA SER A 145 -16.22 -2.23 -3.06
C SER A 145 -16.98 -3.45 -2.57
N ALA A 146 -16.44 -4.64 -2.79
CA ALA A 146 -16.86 -5.86 -2.12
C ALA A 146 -15.63 -6.71 -1.77
N SER A 147 -15.84 -7.75 -0.96
CA SER A 147 -14.78 -8.66 -0.56
C SER A 147 -15.26 -10.10 -0.44
N GLN A 148 -14.36 -11.05 -0.69
CA GLN A 148 -14.61 -12.49 -0.50
C GLN A 148 -13.35 -13.19 0.02
N ARG A 149 -13.53 -14.19 0.88
CA ARG A 149 -12.43 -15.01 1.40
C ARG A 149 -11.96 -16.02 0.35
N PHE A 150 -10.64 -16.15 0.21
CA PHE A 150 -9.96 -17.14 -0.62
C PHE A 150 -8.87 -17.82 0.22
N GLY A 151 -9.21 -18.95 0.86
CA GLY A 151 -8.31 -19.59 1.82
C GLY A 151 -8.03 -18.70 3.03
N ASP A 152 -6.76 -18.42 3.28
CA ASP A 152 -6.31 -17.63 4.44
C ASP A 152 -6.32 -16.12 4.20
N VAL A 153 -6.54 -15.69 2.95
CA VAL A 153 -6.62 -14.27 2.57
C VAL A 153 -8.05 -13.84 2.28
N VAL A 154 -8.30 -12.53 2.37
CA VAL A 154 -9.54 -11.91 1.89
C VAL A 154 -9.22 -11.05 0.69
N ALA A 155 -9.84 -11.35 -0.44
CA ALA A 155 -9.78 -10.51 -1.62
C ALA A 155 -10.80 -9.39 -1.53
N ARG A 156 -10.43 -8.20 -1.99
CA ARG A 156 -11.28 -7.01 -2.08
C ARG A 156 -11.03 -6.32 -3.40
N TYR A 157 -12.08 -5.85 -4.06
CA TYR A 157 -11.93 -4.88 -5.15
C TYR A 157 -12.37 -3.50 -4.68
N VAL A 158 -11.82 -2.47 -5.31
CA VAL A 158 -12.21 -1.08 -5.08
C VAL A 158 -12.21 -0.31 -6.39
N THR A 159 -13.34 0.33 -6.67
CA THR A 159 -13.47 1.35 -7.69
C THR A 159 -13.60 2.71 -7.02
N THR A 160 -13.07 3.76 -7.66
CA THR A 160 -13.15 5.12 -7.14
C THR A 160 -13.70 6.08 -8.20
N PHE A 161 -14.42 7.11 -7.76
CA PHE A 161 -14.94 8.14 -8.66
C PHE A 161 -13.80 8.86 -9.40
N GLY A 162 -13.98 9.06 -10.70
CA GLY A 162 -13.02 9.76 -11.56
C GLY A 162 -11.73 8.98 -11.83
N ASN A 163 -11.70 7.68 -11.55
CA ASN A 163 -10.57 6.79 -11.83
C ASN A 163 -11.05 5.59 -12.65
N PRO A 164 -10.61 5.43 -13.91
CA PRO A 164 -11.06 4.33 -14.76
C PRO A 164 -10.39 3.00 -14.41
N CYS A 165 -9.48 2.97 -13.44
CA CYS A 165 -8.80 1.75 -13.04
C CYS A 165 -9.51 1.01 -11.91
N LEU A 166 -9.45 -0.32 -11.98
CA LEU A 166 -9.87 -1.22 -10.91
C LEU A 166 -8.68 -1.58 -10.02
N ASN A 167 -8.85 -1.46 -8.70
CA ASN A 167 -7.88 -1.98 -7.73
C ASN A 167 -8.40 -3.28 -7.14
N VAL A 168 -7.55 -4.30 -7.09
CA VAL A 168 -7.82 -5.58 -6.40
C VAL A 168 -6.72 -5.78 -5.36
N GLN A 169 -7.11 -6.14 -4.15
CA GLN A 169 -6.22 -6.29 -2.99
C GLN A 169 -6.46 -7.63 -2.32
N LEU A 170 -5.39 -8.21 -1.78
CA LEU A 170 -5.46 -9.33 -0.84
C LEU A 170 -5.11 -8.81 0.56
N LEU A 171 -5.96 -9.11 1.53
CA LEU A 171 -5.88 -8.65 2.90
C LEU A 171 -5.60 -9.84 3.82
N ALA A 172 -4.79 -9.61 4.86
CA ALA A 172 -4.60 -10.57 5.94
C ALA A 172 -5.68 -10.39 7.02
N PRO A 173 -6.70 -11.27 7.11
CA PRO A 173 -7.74 -11.13 8.13
C PRO A 173 -7.18 -11.24 9.56
N GLU A 174 -6.14 -12.06 9.77
CA GLU A 174 -5.47 -12.21 11.07
C GLU A 174 -4.36 -11.16 11.32
N GLY A 175 -3.99 -10.39 10.29
CA GLY A 175 -2.92 -9.37 10.35
C GLY A 175 -3.46 -7.95 10.38
N ASN A 176 -4.52 -7.67 11.14
CA ASN A 176 -5.20 -6.37 11.21
C ASN A 176 -5.62 -5.83 9.84
N TRP A 177 -6.03 -6.70 8.91
CA TRP A 177 -6.44 -6.34 7.55
C TRP A 177 -5.35 -5.65 6.73
N ARG A 178 -4.06 -5.85 7.06
CA ARG A 178 -2.96 -5.33 6.25
C ARG A 178 -3.08 -5.83 4.81
N VAL A 179 -2.75 -4.97 3.86
CA VAL A 179 -2.70 -5.33 2.43
C VAL A 179 -1.46 -6.20 2.21
N LEU A 180 -1.67 -7.47 1.85
CA LEU A 180 -0.62 -8.44 1.51
C LEU A 180 -0.16 -8.30 0.07
N ALA A 181 -1.11 -8.06 -0.84
CA ALA A 181 -0.86 -7.83 -2.25
C ALA A 181 -1.87 -6.83 -2.81
N SER A 182 -1.44 -6.03 -3.78
CA SER A 182 -2.29 -5.10 -4.51
C SER A 182 -1.98 -5.23 -5.99
N LYS A 183 -3.01 -5.22 -6.81
CA LYS A 183 -2.89 -5.18 -8.26
C LYS A 183 -3.90 -4.21 -8.83
N ARG A 184 -3.42 -3.39 -9.76
CA ARG A 184 -4.20 -2.35 -10.38
C ARG A 184 -4.33 -2.61 -11.88
N PHE A 185 -5.56 -2.60 -12.37
CA PHE A 185 -5.90 -2.81 -13.77
C PHE A 185 -6.27 -1.46 -14.39
N CYS A 186 -5.37 -0.93 -15.22
CA CYS A 186 -5.47 0.40 -15.84
C CYS A 186 -5.31 0.40 -17.35
N SER A 187 -5.17 -0.78 -17.95
CA SER A 187 -4.95 -0.93 -19.37
C SER A 187 -5.53 -2.25 -19.84
N PHE A 188 -5.85 -2.30 -21.13
CA PHE A 188 -6.27 -3.50 -21.83
C PHE A 188 -5.67 -3.48 -23.23
N GLU A 189 -5.19 -4.62 -23.72
CA GLU A 189 -4.53 -4.74 -25.03
C GLU A 189 -3.41 -3.70 -25.28
N GLY A 190 -2.68 -3.34 -24.22
CA GLY A 190 -1.58 -2.36 -24.28
C GLY A 190 -2.01 -0.89 -24.34
N LYS A 191 -3.32 -0.59 -24.37
CA LYS A 191 -3.86 0.78 -24.32
C LYS A 191 -4.22 1.16 -22.88
N SER A 192 -3.86 2.37 -22.47
CA SER A 192 -4.21 2.91 -21.16
C SER A 192 -5.68 3.35 -21.12
N PHE A 193 -6.34 3.15 -19.97
CA PHE A 193 -7.73 3.59 -19.75
C PHE A 193 -7.89 5.10 -19.56
N TRP A 194 -6.79 5.83 -19.37
CA TRP A 194 -6.84 7.29 -19.19
C TRP A 194 -6.93 8.05 -20.50
N ASP A 195 -6.29 7.53 -21.55
CA ASP A 195 -6.03 8.25 -22.79
C ASP A 195 -6.12 7.37 -24.04
N GLY A 196 -6.15 6.04 -23.91
CA GLY A 196 -6.24 5.10 -25.04
C GLY A 196 -7.68 4.77 -25.46
N TYR A 197 -8.67 5.14 -24.64
CA TYR A 197 -10.10 4.90 -24.85
C TYR A 197 -10.89 6.18 -24.58
N ALA A 198 -12.04 6.36 -25.24
CA ALA A 198 -12.97 7.43 -24.91
C ALA A 198 -13.66 7.17 -23.55
N SER A 199 -13.88 5.90 -23.22
CA SER A 199 -14.30 5.45 -21.90
C SER A 199 -13.85 4.01 -21.68
N ALA A 200 -13.49 3.68 -20.43
CA ALA A 200 -13.23 2.32 -19.98
C ALA A 200 -13.83 2.15 -18.58
N VAL A 201 -14.76 1.20 -18.43
CA VAL A 201 -15.54 1.02 -17.21
C VAL A 201 -15.57 -0.45 -16.82
N PHE A 202 -15.32 -0.71 -15.54
CA PHE A 202 -15.56 -2.02 -14.93
C PHE A 202 -16.95 -2.05 -14.31
N GLU A 203 -17.76 -3.03 -14.69
CA GLU A 203 -19.16 -3.19 -14.29
C GLU A 203 -19.41 -4.61 -13.78
N ASP A 204 -20.58 -4.86 -13.18
CA ASP A 204 -21.07 -6.20 -12.83
C ASP A 204 -20.11 -7.07 -12.01
N HIS A 205 -19.36 -6.43 -11.09
CA HIS A 205 -18.38 -7.11 -10.24
C HIS A 205 -19.03 -8.20 -9.36
N ALA A 206 -18.55 -9.43 -9.50
CA ALA A 206 -19.00 -10.56 -8.70
C ALA A 206 -17.81 -11.48 -8.36
N PHE A 207 -17.61 -11.77 -7.07
CA PHE A 207 -16.66 -12.81 -6.69
C PHE A 207 -17.28 -14.19 -6.90
N ALA A 208 -16.49 -15.10 -7.46
CA ALA A 208 -16.78 -16.53 -7.59
C ALA A 208 -15.62 -17.35 -7.02
N THR A 209 -15.68 -18.67 -7.13
CA THR A 209 -14.67 -19.58 -6.56
C THR A 209 -13.29 -19.47 -7.22
N ASP A 210 -13.24 -19.03 -8.48
CA ASP A 210 -12.03 -18.94 -9.31
C ASP A 210 -11.46 -17.51 -9.42
N GLY A 211 -12.18 -16.50 -8.93
CA GLY A 211 -11.69 -15.12 -8.91
C GLY A 211 -12.80 -14.06 -8.89
N LEU A 212 -12.44 -12.85 -9.33
CA LEU A 212 -13.38 -11.74 -9.52
C LEU A 212 -13.84 -11.70 -10.98
N HIS A 213 -15.12 -11.97 -11.20
CA HIS A 213 -15.79 -11.81 -12.49
C HIS A 213 -16.34 -10.39 -12.61
N LEU A 214 -16.32 -9.85 -13.82
CA LEU A 214 -16.77 -8.49 -14.13
C LEU A 214 -17.03 -8.33 -15.63
N THR A 215 -17.69 -7.25 -15.99
CA THR A 215 -17.82 -6.79 -17.38
C THR A 215 -16.85 -5.62 -17.59
N LEU A 216 -15.99 -5.69 -18.61
CA LEU A 216 -15.19 -4.55 -19.07
C LEU A 216 -15.88 -3.91 -20.27
N SER A 217 -16.45 -2.72 -20.07
CA SER A 217 -17.01 -1.87 -21.11
C SER A 217 -15.94 -0.92 -21.65
N LEU A 218 -15.75 -0.90 -22.97
CA LEU A 218 -14.77 -0.07 -23.67
C LEU A 218 -15.42 0.70 -24.81
N PHE A 219 -15.24 2.02 -24.81
CA PHE A 219 -15.48 2.89 -25.95
C PHE A 219 -14.15 3.32 -26.57
N GLU A 220 -13.93 2.98 -27.84
CA GLU A 220 -12.75 3.41 -28.58
C GLU A 220 -12.78 4.92 -28.84
N LEU A 221 -11.60 5.57 -28.86
CA LEU A 221 -11.48 6.99 -29.23
C LEU A 221 -12.02 7.29 -30.63
N ARG A 222 -11.91 6.30 -31.52
CA ARG A 222 -12.35 6.36 -32.91
C ARG A 222 -13.10 5.06 -33.20
N GLY A 223 -14.38 5.05 -32.88
CA GLY A 223 -15.30 3.93 -33.10
C GLY A 223 -16.70 4.31 -32.66
N GLU A 224 -17.72 3.72 -33.29
CA GLU A 224 -19.11 4.08 -33.03
C GLU A 224 -19.81 3.17 -32.00
N ARG A 225 -19.18 2.05 -31.61
CA ARG A 225 -19.81 1.06 -30.73
C ARG A 225 -18.97 0.75 -29.51
N GLU A 226 -19.68 0.60 -28.40
CA GLU A 226 -19.19 0.02 -27.16
C GLU A 226 -18.82 -1.45 -27.38
N LYS A 227 -17.69 -1.88 -26.82
CA LYS A 227 -17.34 -3.29 -26.67
C LYS A 227 -17.54 -3.68 -25.21
N ARG A 228 -18.38 -4.68 -24.95
CA ARG A 228 -18.56 -5.25 -23.60
C ARG A 228 -17.94 -6.63 -23.57
N LEU A 229 -16.99 -6.82 -22.67
CA LEU A 229 -16.22 -8.05 -22.54
C LEU A 229 -16.50 -8.68 -21.17
N ALA A 230 -16.95 -9.93 -21.16
CA ALA A 230 -16.97 -10.71 -19.93
C ALA A 230 -15.53 -11.06 -19.53
N CYS A 231 -15.13 -10.71 -18.31
CA CYS A 231 -13.77 -10.91 -17.84
C CYS A 231 -13.72 -11.56 -16.46
N VAL A 232 -12.59 -12.21 -16.19
CA VAL A 232 -12.22 -12.76 -14.89
C VAL A 232 -10.82 -12.29 -14.51
N ILE A 233 -10.65 -11.91 -13.24
CA ILE A 233 -9.36 -11.72 -12.59
C ILE A 233 -9.16 -12.93 -11.67
N PRO A 234 -8.38 -13.94 -12.09
CA PRO A 234 -8.22 -15.14 -11.28
C PRO A 234 -7.50 -14.85 -9.97
N ILE A 235 -7.98 -15.46 -8.89
CA ILE A 235 -7.36 -15.40 -7.56
C ILE A 235 -7.02 -16.84 -7.17
N GLN A 236 -5.73 -17.17 -7.26
CA GLN A 236 -5.25 -18.53 -7.10
C GLN A 236 -3.95 -18.53 -6.30
N ASN A 237 -3.83 -19.44 -5.34
CA ASN A 237 -2.67 -19.55 -4.45
C ASN A 237 -2.30 -18.20 -3.84
N GLU A 238 -3.30 -17.46 -3.33
CA GLU A 238 -3.12 -16.15 -2.68
C GLU A 238 -2.44 -15.11 -3.58
N GLN A 239 -2.65 -15.19 -4.88
CA GLN A 239 -2.12 -14.24 -5.85
C GLN A 239 -3.20 -13.73 -6.79
N ILE A 240 -3.13 -12.43 -7.11
CA ILE A 240 -3.98 -11.77 -8.10
C ILE A 240 -3.33 -11.93 -9.47
N LYS A 241 -3.97 -12.66 -10.38
CA LYS A 241 -3.45 -12.93 -11.73
C LYS A 241 -3.80 -11.80 -12.71
N GLU A 242 -3.39 -11.93 -13.97
CA GLU A 242 -3.78 -10.97 -15.02
C GLU A 242 -5.27 -11.05 -15.35
N LEU A 243 -5.84 -9.92 -15.79
CA LEU A 243 -7.20 -9.83 -16.28
C LEU A 243 -7.31 -10.66 -17.57
N LYS A 244 -8.31 -11.55 -17.61
CA LYS A 244 -8.63 -12.35 -18.78
C LYS A 244 -10.02 -12.00 -19.25
N CYS A 245 -10.15 -11.54 -20.48
CA CYS A 245 -11.43 -11.19 -21.07
C CYS A 245 -11.74 -12.15 -22.25
N GLY A 246 -13.00 -12.55 -22.36
CA GLY A 246 -13.51 -13.34 -23.49
C GLY A 246 -13.77 -12.48 -24.73
N ALA A 247 -14.35 -13.09 -25.77
CA ALA A 247 -14.82 -12.35 -26.94
C ALA A 247 -15.95 -11.37 -26.55
N PRO A 248 -16.13 -10.25 -27.28
CA PRO A 248 -17.22 -9.33 -27.03
C PRO A 248 -18.57 -10.05 -27.08
N GLU A 249 -19.42 -9.76 -26.10
CA GLU A 249 -20.82 -10.21 -26.18
C GLU A 249 -21.45 -9.53 -27.40
N SER A 250 -22.06 -10.34 -28.27
CA SER A 250 -22.78 -9.84 -29.43
C SER A 250 -24.08 -9.20 -28.97
N SER A 251 -24.09 -7.86 -28.88
CA SER A 251 -25.32 -7.07 -28.75
C SER A 251 -26.12 -7.07 -30.05
#